data_AF-A0A7Y6UH49-F1
#
_entry.id   AF-A0A7Y6UH49-F1
#
_cell.length_a   1.000
_cell.length_b   1.000
_cell.length_c   1.000
_cell.angle_alpha   90.00
_cell.angle_beta   90.00
_cell.angle_gamma   90.00
#
_symmetry.space_group_name_H-M   'P 1'
#
loop_
_entity.id
_entity.type
_entity.pdbx_description
1 polymer ?
#
loop_
_entity_poly.entity_id
_entity_poly.type
_entity_poly.pdbx_seq_one_letter_code
_entity_poly.pdbx_strand_id
1 'polypeptide(L)'
;MSPFGPQHEPDEGATEALGRIVYERVVGREPSPRTKTVLSWTAHLAVGFATAALYAVIRGGKNKHVLLEGALFGTGLWIVMDELTVPLLGLSDKPTAYPASQHAQALAQHLGFGIATVATTRALEDWR
;
A
#
# COMPACT_ATOMS: atom_id res chain seq x y z
N MET A 1 -12.31 -6.93 -13.29
CA MET A 1 -11.30 -6.36 -14.20
C MET A 1 -11.33 -4.85 -14.02
N SER A 2 -10.18 -4.18 -14.08
CA SER A 2 -10.11 -2.70 -14.06
C SER A 2 -11.03 -2.12 -15.14
N PRO A 3 -11.90 -1.14 -14.82
CA PRO A 3 -12.67 -0.43 -15.82
C PRO A 3 -11.79 0.40 -16.78
N PHE A 4 -10.52 0.62 -16.44
CA PHE A 4 -9.55 1.35 -17.25
C PHE A 4 -8.64 0.42 -18.08
N GLY A 5 -8.81 -0.90 -17.98
CA GLY A 5 -7.86 -1.86 -18.52
C GLY A 5 -6.55 -1.91 -17.72
N PRO A 6 -5.59 -2.76 -18.13
CA PRO A 6 -4.28 -2.82 -17.51
C PRO A 6 -3.51 -1.52 -17.76
N GLN A 7 -2.97 -0.92 -16.70
CA GLN A 7 -2.12 0.26 -16.72
C GLN A 7 -0.66 -0.07 -16.40
N HIS A 8 -0.43 -1.15 -15.66
CA HIS A 8 0.89 -1.72 -15.43
C HIS A 8 1.41 -2.44 -16.69
N GLU A 9 2.73 -2.45 -16.85
CA GLU A 9 3.43 -3.26 -17.83
C GLU A 9 3.58 -4.73 -17.35
N PRO A 10 3.91 -5.68 -18.24
CA PRO A 10 4.33 -7.01 -17.83
C PRO A 10 5.50 -6.95 -16.85
N ASP A 11 5.45 -7.77 -15.79
CA ASP A 11 6.45 -7.84 -14.73
C ASP A 11 6.67 -6.54 -13.92
N GLU A 12 5.81 -5.54 -14.09
CA GLU A 12 5.87 -4.28 -13.35
C GLU A 12 5.08 -4.34 -12.04
N GLY A 13 5.71 -3.96 -10.94
CA GLY A 13 5.02 -3.85 -9.64
C GLY A 13 4.09 -2.63 -9.57
N ALA A 14 3.06 -2.69 -8.72
CA ALA A 14 2.07 -1.61 -8.60
C ALA A 14 2.66 -0.22 -8.29
N THR A 15 3.68 -0.15 -7.43
CA THR A 15 4.36 1.12 -7.11
C THR A 15 5.28 1.59 -8.23
N GLU A 16 5.84 0.67 -9.02
CA GLU A 16 6.58 1.00 -10.24
C GLU A 16 5.65 1.60 -11.28
N ALA A 17 4.50 0.95 -11.52
CA ALA A 17 3.46 1.43 -12.43
C ALA A 17 2.96 2.81 -12.02
N LEU A 18 2.60 3.00 -10.75
CA LEU A 18 2.17 4.29 -10.23
C LEU A 18 3.25 5.37 -10.42
N GLY A 19 4.49 5.07 -10.04
CA GLY A 19 5.62 5.98 -10.17
C GLY A 19 5.87 6.38 -11.63
N ARG A 20 5.88 5.40 -12.55
CA ARG A 20 6.06 5.60 -13.98
C ARG A 20 4.93 6.46 -14.57
N ILE A 21 3.68 6.11 -14.32
CA ILE A 21 2.49 6.82 -14.86
C ILE A 21 2.50 8.29 -14.42
N VAL A 22 2.75 8.56 -13.13
CA VAL A 22 2.84 9.93 -12.62
C VAL A 22 4.00 10.68 -13.27
N TYR A 23 5.17 10.05 -13.39
CA TYR A 23 6.33 10.66 -14.01
C TYR A 23 6.09 11.01 -15.48
N GLU A 24 5.58 10.07 -16.27
CA GLU A 24 5.25 10.30 -17.68
C GLU A 24 4.21 11.40 -17.84
N ARG A 25 3.19 11.45 -16.98
CA ARG A 25 2.15 12.47 -17.05
C ARG A 25 2.65 13.89 -16.79
N VAL A 26 3.67 14.03 -15.94
CA VAL A 26 4.26 15.31 -15.53
C VAL A 26 5.43 15.73 -16.42
N VAL A 27 6.30 14.78 -16.78
CA VAL A 27 7.56 15.03 -17.49
C VAL A 27 7.45 14.80 -19.00
N GLY A 28 6.48 13.99 -19.45
CA GLY A 28 6.21 13.73 -20.86
C GLY A 28 7.17 12.72 -21.52
N ARG A 29 7.88 11.90 -20.73
CA ARG A 29 8.77 10.84 -21.22
C ARG A 29 8.86 9.69 -20.22
N GLU A 30 9.29 8.54 -20.69
CA GLU A 30 9.54 7.37 -19.84
C GLU A 30 10.71 7.62 -18.86
N PRO A 31 10.60 7.15 -17.61
CA PRO A 31 11.69 7.21 -16.65
C PRO A 31 12.81 6.23 -17.04
N SER A 32 14.07 6.61 -16.79
CA SER A 32 15.18 5.65 -16.88
C SER A 32 15.00 4.52 -15.85
N PRO A 33 15.61 3.33 -16.03
CA PRO A 33 15.48 2.22 -15.07
C PRO A 33 15.79 2.62 -13.62
N ARG A 34 16.87 3.39 -13.42
CA ARG A 34 17.22 3.92 -12.09
C ARG A 34 16.15 4.86 -11.54
N THR A 35 15.59 5.71 -12.39
CA THR A 35 14.51 6.62 -12.01
C THR A 35 13.25 5.84 -11.63
N LYS A 36 12.90 4.80 -12.39
CA LYS A 36 11.75 3.91 -12.11
C LYS A 36 11.88 3.26 -10.73
N THR A 37 13.06 2.74 -10.37
CA THR A 37 13.33 2.19 -9.03
C THR A 37 13.13 3.23 -7.92
N VAL A 38 13.66 4.44 -8.08
CA VAL A 38 13.50 5.53 -7.10
C VAL A 38 12.03 5.93 -6.96
N LEU A 39 11.31 6.06 -8.07
CA LEU A 39 9.89 6.41 -8.09
C LEU A 39 9.05 5.34 -7.41
N SER A 40 9.33 4.06 -7.66
CA SER A 40 8.66 2.93 -7.00
C SER A 40 8.81 2.98 -5.49
N TRP A 41 10.06 3.13 -5.01
CA TRP A 41 10.31 3.21 -3.58
C TRP A 41 9.68 4.46 -2.95
N THR A 42 9.72 5.59 -3.66
CA THR A 42 9.08 6.84 -3.23
C THR A 42 7.57 6.69 -3.14
N ALA A 43 6.93 6.08 -4.14
CA ALA A 43 5.50 5.82 -4.15
C ALA A 43 5.10 4.88 -3.00
N HIS A 44 5.88 3.83 -2.77
CA HIS A 44 5.66 2.90 -1.65
C HIS A 44 5.70 3.61 -0.30
N LEU A 45 6.73 4.42 -0.05
CA LEU A 45 6.84 5.21 1.17
C LEU A 45 5.71 6.24 1.30
N ALA A 46 5.36 6.95 0.23
CA ALA A 46 4.31 7.96 0.26
C ALA A 46 2.95 7.36 0.64
N VAL A 47 2.58 6.23 0.03
CA VAL A 47 1.34 5.51 0.36
C VAL A 47 1.38 4.99 1.79
N GLY A 48 2.52 4.43 2.24
CA GLY A 48 2.70 3.96 3.62
C GLY A 48 2.53 5.08 4.65
N PHE A 49 3.19 6.22 4.45
CA PHE A 49 3.04 7.37 5.34
C PHE A 49 1.62 7.96 5.33
N ALA A 50 1.00 8.06 4.16
CA ALA A 50 -0.36 8.58 4.04
C ALA A 50 -1.38 7.71 4.80
N THR A 51 -1.27 6.39 4.68
CA THR A 51 -2.16 5.44 5.36
C THR A 51 -1.91 5.38 6.87
N ALA A 52 -0.65 5.44 7.31
CA ALA A 52 -0.31 5.53 8.74
C ALA A 52 -0.82 6.85 9.37
N ALA A 53 -0.67 7.98 8.67
CA ALA A 53 -1.20 9.26 9.11
C ALA A 53 -2.74 9.25 9.18
N LEU A 54 -3.40 8.65 8.18
CA LEU A 54 -4.86 8.47 8.18
C LEU A 54 -5.31 7.66 9.39
N TYR A 55 -4.62 6.56 9.71
CA TYR A 55 -4.91 5.77 10.91
C TYR A 55 -4.86 6.63 12.19
N ALA A 56 -3.80 7.44 12.36
CA ALA A 56 -3.66 8.32 13.52
C ALA A 56 -4.83 9.30 13.67
N VAL A 57 -5.40 9.78 12.55
CA VAL A 57 -6.57 10.67 12.54
C VAL A 57 -7.86 9.93 12.92
N ILE A 58 -8.06 8.69 12.46
CA ILE A 58 -9.36 8.00 12.59
C ILE A 58 -9.48 7.05 13.79
N ARG A 59 -8.37 6.64 14.42
CA ARG A 59 -8.36 5.59 15.47
C ARG A 59 -9.23 5.87 16.69
N GLY A 60 -9.54 7.14 16.97
CA GLY A 60 -10.51 7.56 17.99
C GLY A 60 -10.19 7.18 19.44
N GLY A 61 -8.98 6.66 19.73
CA GLY A 61 -8.47 6.41 21.09
C GLY A 61 -9.15 5.30 21.90
N LYS A 62 -10.02 4.49 21.31
CA LYS A 62 -10.92 3.57 22.07
C LYS A 62 -10.33 2.20 22.37
N ASN A 63 -9.35 1.72 21.61
CA ASN A 63 -8.83 0.36 21.74
C ASN A 63 -7.47 0.33 22.44
N LYS A 64 -7.30 -0.54 23.44
CA LYS A 64 -6.06 -0.70 24.23
C LYS A 64 -5.21 -1.89 23.83
N HIS A 65 -5.62 -2.69 22.83
CA HIS A 65 -4.84 -3.85 22.40
C HIS A 65 -4.10 -3.60 21.07
N VAL A 66 -2.79 -3.31 21.15
CA VAL A 66 -1.95 -2.96 19.97
C VAL A 66 -2.04 -4.04 18.88
N LEU A 67 -1.90 -5.30 19.27
CA LEU A 67 -1.90 -6.42 18.32
C LEU A 67 -3.24 -6.55 17.58
N LEU A 68 -4.35 -6.52 18.31
CA LEU A 68 -5.68 -6.66 17.70
C LEU A 68 -6.01 -5.46 16.80
N GLU A 69 -5.78 -4.24 17.29
CA GLU A 69 -6.05 -3.02 16.54
C GLU A 69 -5.15 -2.93 15.28
N GLY A 70 -3.87 -3.27 15.42
CA GLY A 70 -2.93 -3.31 14.31
C GLY A 70 -3.23 -4.40 13.30
N ALA A 71 -3.64 -5.59 13.75
CA ALA A 71 -4.05 -6.67 12.86
C ALA A 71 -5.31 -6.30 12.07
N LEU A 72 -6.30 -5.66 12.72
CA LEU A 72 -7.51 -5.18 12.05
C LEU A 72 -7.19 -4.10 11.03
N PHE A 73 -6.37 -3.11 11.40
CA PHE A 73 -5.95 -2.04 10.49
C PHE A 73 -5.15 -2.59 9.30
N GLY A 74 -4.16 -3.46 9.56
CA GLY A 74 -3.35 -4.10 8.52
C GLY A 74 -4.19 -4.95 7.57
N THR A 75 -5.07 -5.80 8.09
CA THR A 75 -5.99 -6.61 7.27
C THR A 75 -6.91 -5.73 6.43
N GLY A 76 -7.47 -4.67 7.02
CA GLY A 76 -8.30 -3.71 6.30
C GLY A 76 -7.54 -3.02 5.17
N LEU A 77 -6.30 -2.62 5.42
CA LEU A 77 -5.45 -2.01 4.41
C LEU A 77 -5.13 -2.98 3.26
N TRP A 78 -4.80 -4.22 3.57
CA TRP A 78 -4.58 -5.27 2.57
C TRP A 78 -5.80 -5.48 1.67
N ILE A 79 -7.00 -5.61 2.25
CA ILE A 79 -8.25 -5.75 1.47
C ILE A 79 -8.48 -4.51 0.59
N VAL A 80 -8.36 -3.31 1.16
CA VAL A 80 -8.67 -2.08 0.44
C VAL A 80 -7.66 -1.80 -0.66
N MET A 81 -6.38 -2.03 -0.43
CA MET A 81 -5.32 -1.69 -1.38
C MET A 81 -5.07 -2.83 -2.35
N ASP A 82 -4.64 -3.99 -1.86
CA ASP A 82 -4.12 -5.09 -2.69
C ASP A 82 -5.25 -5.85 -3.39
N GLU A 83 -6.37 -6.08 -2.69
CA GLU A 83 -7.48 -6.86 -3.25
C GLU A 83 -8.48 -6.02 -4.07
N LEU A 84 -8.47 -4.70 -3.87
CA LEU A 84 -9.46 -3.80 -4.46
C LEU A 84 -8.81 -2.66 -5.24
N THR A 85 -8.20 -1.68 -4.58
CA THR A 85 -7.82 -0.41 -5.21
C THR A 85 -6.78 -0.60 -6.32
N VAL A 86 -5.70 -1.34 -6.05
CA VAL A 86 -4.61 -1.54 -7.01
C VAL A 86 -5.11 -2.30 -8.26
N PRO A 87 -5.85 -3.42 -8.14
CA PRO A 87 -6.45 -4.09 -9.30
C PRO A 87 -7.51 -3.25 -10.02
N LEU A 88 -8.34 -2.48 -9.29
CA LEU A 88 -9.37 -1.62 -9.90
C LEU A 88 -8.78 -0.47 -10.69
N LEU A 89 -7.61 0.05 -10.29
CA LEU A 89 -6.89 1.06 -11.05
C LEU A 89 -6.08 0.46 -12.22
N GLY A 90 -6.03 -0.87 -12.34
CA GLY A 90 -5.21 -1.55 -13.33
C GLY A 90 -3.72 -1.45 -13.05
N LEU A 91 -3.32 -1.20 -11.80
CA LEU A 91 -1.93 -1.14 -11.36
C LEU A 91 -1.36 -2.53 -10.99
N SER A 92 -2.22 -3.56 -10.95
CA SER A 92 -1.85 -4.97 -10.87
C SER A 92 -2.87 -5.82 -11.63
N ASP A 93 -2.56 -7.10 -11.78
CA ASP A 93 -3.57 -8.08 -12.21
C ASP A 93 -4.69 -8.22 -11.17
N LYS A 94 -5.77 -8.89 -11.58
CA LYS A 94 -6.88 -9.24 -10.69
C LYS A 94 -6.41 -10.21 -9.58
N PRO A 95 -6.99 -10.15 -8.37
CA PRO A 95 -6.60 -11.04 -7.27
C PRO A 95 -6.58 -12.53 -7.59
N THR A 96 -7.53 -12.99 -8.43
CA THR A 96 -7.62 -14.40 -8.83
C THR A 96 -6.50 -14.86 -9.75
N ALA A 97 -5.62 -13.97 -10.21
CA ALA A 97 -4.44 -14.31 -11.00
C ALA A 97 -3.27 -14.78 -10.11
N TYR A 98 -3.29 -14.44 -8.83
CA TYR A 98 -2.23 -14.77 -7.88
C TYR A 98 -2.60 -16.00 -7.04
N PRO A 99 -1.63 -16.88 -6.70
CA PRO A 99 -1.87 -18.01 -5.83
C PRO A 99 -2.15 -17.57 -4.39
N ALA A 100 -2.88 -18.40 -3.64
CA ALA A 100 -3.24 -18.11 -2.24
C ALA A 100 -2.03 -17.86 -1.32
N SER A 101 -0.85 -18.42 -1.64
CA SER A 101 0.38 -18.17 -0.89
C SER A 101 0.86 -16.72 -1.02
N GLN A 102 0.69 -16.08 -2.17
CA GLN A 102 1.04 -14.66 -2.36
C GLN A 102 0.09 -13.76 -1.55
N HIS A 103 -1.21 -14.07 -1.56
CA HIS A 103 -2.20 -13.41 -0.71
C HIS A 103 -1.86 -13.51 0.78
N ALA A 104 -1.51 -14.71 1.25
CA ALA A 104 -1.12 -14.92 2.64
C ALA A 104 0.17 -14.17 3.01
N GLN A 105 1.14 -14.13 2.09
CA GLN A 105 2.38 -13.36 2.27
C GLN A 105 2.09 -11.86 2.35
N ALA A 106 1.28 -11.32 1.43
CA ALA A 106 0.87 -9.92 1.43
C ALA A 106 0.13 -9.55 2.71
N LEU A 107 -0.81 -10.40 3.16
CA LEU A 107 -1.51 -10.21 4.43
C LEU A 107 -0.53 -10.17 5.61
N ALA A 108 0.44 -11.09 5.68
CA ALA A 108 1.43 -11.11 6.76
C ALA A 108 2.26 -9.82 6.82
N GLN A 109 2.66 -9.28 5.66
CA GLN A 109 3.36 -8.00 5.56
C GLN A 109 2.48 -6.85 6.08
N HIS A 110 1.20 -6.83 5.70
CA HIS A 110 0.25 -5.82 6.14
C HIS A 110 -0.09 -5.90 7.63
N LEU A 111 -0.17 -7.11 8.20
CA LEU A 111 -0.29 -7.29 9.65
C LEU A 111 0.90 -6.68 10.38
N GLY A 112 2.12 -6.94 9.91
CA GLY A 112 3.33 -6.35 10.47
C GLY A 112 3.31 -4.82 10.40
N PHE A 113 2.97 -4.27 9.23
CA PHE A 113 2.83 -2.82 9.04
C PHE A 113 1.75 -2.21 9.95
N GLY A 114 0.59 -2.84 10.05
CA GLY A 114 -0.51 -2.36 10.88
C GLY A 114 -0.15 -2.36 12.36
N ILE A 115 0.43 -3.44 12.86
CA ILE A 115 0.91 -3.53 14.25
C ILE A 115 1.96 -2.46 14.54
N ALA A 116 2.93 -2.28 13.64
CA ALA A 116 3.95 -1.24 13.78
C ALA A 116 3.32 0.17 13.84
N THR A 117 2.37 0.46 12.94
CA THR A 117 1.66 1.75 12.89
C THR A 117 0.95 2.04 14.22
N VAL A 118 0.20 1.08 14.77
CA VAL A 118 -0.51 1.25 16.04
C VAL A 118 0.47 1.42 17.20
N ALA A 119 1.50 0.57 17.26
CA ALA A 119 2.52 0.63 18.31
C ALA A 119 3.22 1.99 18.33
N THR A 120 3.66 2.49 17.17
CA THR A 120 4.31 3.79 17.04
C THR A 120 3.36 4.92 17.41
N THR A 121 2.11 4.89 16.95
CA THR A 121 1.15 5.95 17.27
C THR A 121 0.92 6.04 18.78
N ARG A 122 0.79 4.91 19.48
CA ARG A 122 0.66 4.90 20.94
C ARG A 122 1.92 5.36 21.67
N ALA A 123 3.10 4.92 21.23
CA ALA A 123 4.35 5.38 21.83
C ALA A 123 4.50 6.91 21.72
N LEU A 124 4.03 7.52 20.61
CA LEU A 124 4.02 8.97 20.43
C LEU A 124 2.98 9.68 21.30
N GLU A 125 1.87 9.03 21.63
CA GLU A 125 0.85 9.55 22.55
C GLU A 125 1.34 9.50 24.00
N ASP A 126 1.91 8.37 24.43
CA ASP A 126 2.42 8.18 25.79
C ASP A 126 3.64 9.06 26.10
N TRP A 127 4.34 9.56 25.07
CA TRP A 127 5.43 10.52 25.22
C TRP A 127 4.95 11.91 25.68
N ARG A 128 3.70 12.28 25.36
CA ARG A 128 3.15 13.63 25.63
C ARG A 128 2.66 13.78 27.06
#